data_AF-A0A943AIK6-F1
#
_entry.id   AF-A0A943AIK6-F1
#
_cell.length_a   1.000
_cell.length_b   1.000
_cell.length_c   1.000
_cell.angle_alpha   90.00
_cell.angle_beta   90.00
_cell.angle_gamma   90.00
#
_symmetry.space_group_name_H-M   'P 1'
#
loop_
_entity.id
_entity.type
_entity.pdbx_description
1 polymer ?
#
loop_
_entity_poly.entity_id
_entity_poly.type
_entity_poly.pdbx_seq_one_letter_code
_entity_poly.pdbx_strand_id
1 'polypeptide(L)'
;MEEKREEWKQKLRDAGFLEGTVHTCHFYKELTEKTAFCLNLKFHKNYTGIVYGIFSTAKFWNEEEKKWLYKWGCDDEDCNLRYYLEIKDREDEKEAETVISALYWKFRQADKEEVLKFVKERRKEFLNVITGILKPLGYRKKGNNWHKETKDKIVVYFWADKNPYCDLYYLVAGAYPSGMEDRVLLNGERIENVLEGKFDWENNATAKESYDWQLQSKERLVNMVETALNKYLLPVEEKGWEQLKEMNLWFRGD
;
A
#
# COMPACT_ATOMS: atom_id res chain seq x y z
N MET A 1 -8.30 -12.37 24.26
CA MET A 1 -7.35 -11.70 23.34
C MET A 1 -5.91 -12.00 23.71
N GLU A 2 -5.54 -11.92 24.99
CA GLU A 2 -4.16 -12.16 25.45
C GLU A 2 -3.68 -13.61 25.24
N GLU A 3 -4.54 -14.60 25.50
CA GLU A 3 -4.28 -16.02 25.23
C GLU A 3 -4.03 -16.29 23.73
N LYS A 4 -4.91 -15.77 22.85
CA LYS A 4 -4.75 -15.85 21.39
C LYS A 4 -3.47 -15.12 20.93
N ARG A 5 -3.09 -14.00 21.56
CA ARG A 5 -1.83 -13.32 21.24
C ARG A 5 -0.63 -14.22 21.53
N GLU A 6 -0.59 -14.84 22.71
CA GLU A 6 0.56 -15.68 23.08
C GLU A 6 0.64 -16.97 22.24
N GLU A 7 -0.50 -17.57 21.90
CA GLU A 7 -0.57 -18.70 20.96
C GLU A 7 0.08 -18.37 19.62
N TRP A 8 -0.25 -17.21 19.04
CA TRP A 8 0.30 -16.76 17.76
C TRP A 8 1.80 -16.50 17.83
N LYS A 9 2.26 -15.87 18.91
CA LYS A 9 3.69 -15.65 19.14
C LYS A 9 4.44 -16.98 19.29
N GLN A 10 3.87 -17.93 20.03
CA GLN A 10 4.48 -19.25 20.20
C GLN A 10 4.60 -19.99 18.86
N LYS A 11 3.55 -19.95 18.03
CA LYS A 11 3.57 -20.53 16.68
C LYS A 11 4.71 -19.98 15.81
N LEU A 12 4.96 -18.68 15.88
CA LEU A 12 6.07 -18.04 15.15
C LEU A 12 7.43 -18.49 15.69
N ARG A 13 7.59 -18.56 17.02
CA ARG A 13 8.82 -19.08 17.65
C ARG A 13 9.06 -20.54 17.27
N ASP A 14 8.03 -21.37 17.27
CA ASP A 14 8.10 -22.77 16.84
C ASP A 14 8.47 -22.90 15.35
N ALA A 15 8.07 -21.94 14.51
CA ALA A 15 8.49 -21.83 13.12
C ALA A 15 9.93 -21.29 12.93
N GLY A 16 10.63 -21.01 14.04
CA GLY A 16 12.02 -20.55 14.07
C GLY A 16 12.18 -19.06 13.81
N PHE A 17 11.15 -18.25 14.08
CA PHE A 17 11.30 -16.80 14.15
C PHE A 17 11.84 -16.36 15.51
N LEU A 18 12.67 -15.33 15.49
CA LEU A 18 13.17 -14.63 16.66
C LEU A 18 12.27 -13.43 16.96
N GLU A 19 11.91 -13.25 18.21
CA GLU A 19 11.07 -12.13 18.69
C GLU A 19 11.96 -10.99 19.19
N GLY A 20 11.64 -9.75 18.81
CA GLY A 20 12.29 -8.56 19.36
C GLY A 20 12.00 -8.40 20.86
N THR A 21 13.03 -8.08 21.65
CA THR A 21 12.89 -8.00 23.12
C THR A 21 12.07 -6.80 23.62
N VAL A 22 12.07 -5.68 22.89
CA VAL A 22 11.33 -4.46 23.26
C VAL A 22 9.95 -4.45 22.62
N HIS A 23 9.88 -4.77 21.32
CA HIS A 23 8.63 -4.85 20.59
C HIS A 23 8.22 -6.32 20.46
N THR A 24 7.48 -6.81 21.45
CA THR A 24 7.03 -8.21 21.62
C THR A 24 5.99 -8.69 20.60
N CYS A 25 5.93 -8.03 19.45
CA CYS A 25 5.11 -8.39 18.29
C CYS A 25 5.89 -8.30 16.97
N HIS A 26 7.19 -7.99 17.02
CA HIS A 26 8.06 -7.95 15.85
C HIS A 26 8.91 -9.21 15.78
N PHE A 27 8.78 -9.93 14.67
CA PHE A 27 9.48 -11.20 14.47
C PHE A 27 10.35 -11.14 13.24
N TYR A 28 11.47 -11.84 13.28
CA TYR A 28 12.34 -11.99 12.12
C TYR A 28 12.99 -13.35 12.04
N LYS A 29 13.38 -13.73 10.84
CA LYS A 29 14.13 -14.93 10.54
C LYS A 29 15.21 -14.58 9.52
N GLU A 30 16.47 -14.82 9.86
CA GLU A 30 17.59 -14.56 8.96
C GLU A 30 17.44 -15.40 7.68
N LEU A 31 17.67 -14.78 6.53
CA LEU A 31 17.63 -15.43 5.21
C LEU A 31 19.03 -15.54 4.63
N THR A 32 19.74 -14.41 4.59
CA THR A 32 21.12 -14.29 4.14
C THR A 32 21.89 -13.39 5.08
N GLU A 33 23.18 -13.18 4.82
CA GLU A 33 23.99 -12.19 5.55
C GLU A 33 23.47 -10.75 5.44
N LYS A 34 22.56 -10.43 4.52
CA LYS A 34 22.07 -9.05 4.30
C LYS A 34 20.55 -8.92 4.25
N THR A 35 19.83 -10.01 4.48
CA THR A 35 18.37 -10.03 4.38
C THR A 35 17.77 -10.88 5.49
N ALA A 36 16.65 -10.42 6.02
CA ALA A 36 15.82 -11.15 6.96
C ALA A 36 14.37 -11.14 6.47
N PHE A 37 13.66 -12.23 6.74
CA PHE A 37 12.21 -12.28 6.62
C PHE A 37 11.62 -11.72 7.90
N CYS A 38 10.76 -10.71 7.81
CA CYS A 38 10.12 -10.12 8.97
C CYS A 38 8.62 -10.41 8.96
N LEU A 39 8.05 -10.52 10.15
CA LEU A 39 6.63 -10.75 10.38
C LEU A 39 6.21 -10.03 11.66
N ASN A 40 5.33 -9.05 11.54
CA ASN A 40 4.90 -8.20 12.64
C ASN A 40 3.40 -8.35 12.86
N LEU A 41 3.00 -8.66 14.11
CA LEU A 41 1.61 -8.87 14.49
C LEU A 41 0.97 -7.58 15.03
N LYS A 42 -0.20 -7.21 14.49
CA LYS A 42 -1.00 -6.06 14.92
C LYS A 42 -2.36 -6.52 15.42
N PHE A 43 -2.59 -6.46 16.73
CA PHE A 43 -3.83 -6.93 17.33
C PHE A 43 -4.90 -5.81 17.34
N HIS A 44 -6.03 -6.07 16.68
CA HIS A 44 -7.19 -5.18 16.68
C HIS A 44 -8.38 -5.86 17.38
N LYS A 45 -9.43 -5.10 17.68
CA LYS A 45 -10.62 -5.59 18.41
C LYS A 45 -11.26 -6.82 17.74
N ASN A 46 -11.30 -6.84 16.41
CA ASN A 46 -12.07 -7.83 15.65
C ASN A 46 -11.21 -8.72 14.73
N TYR A 47 -9.91 -8.46 14.62
CA TYR A 47 -9.02 -9.19 13.71
C TYR A 47 -7.55 -8.98 14.11
N THR A 48 -6.67 -9.85 13.61
CA THR A 48 -5.22 -9.68 13.71
C THR A 48 -4.66 -9.28 12.36
N GLY A 49 -3.88 -8.21 12.34
CA GLY A 49 -3.10 -7.82 11.18
C GLY A 49 -1.72 -8.44 11.16
N ILE A 50 -1.23 -8.78 9.99
CA ILE A 50 0.15 -9.23 9.78
C ILE A 50 0.80 -8.34 8.75
N VAL A 51 1.89 -7.67 9.13
CA VAL A 51 2.84 -7.11 8.16
C VAL A 51 3.95 -8.13 7.96
N TYR A 52 4.28 -8.49 6.73
CA TYR A 52 5.34 -9.46 6.47
C TYR A 52 6.10 -9.14 5.19
N GLY A 53 7.34 -9.61 5.11
CA GLY A 53 8.13 -9.48 3.89
C GLY A 53 9.63 -9.55 4.15
N ILE A 54 10.39 -8.83 3.32
CA ILE A 54 11.85 -8.84 3.34
C ILE A 54 12.38 -7.50 3.80
N PHE A 55 13.13 -7.56 4.87
CA PHE A 55 13.95 -6.47 5.36
C PHE A 55 15.38 -6.68 4.88
N SER A 56 15.95 -5.66 4.25
CA SER A 56 17.34 -5.68 3.81
C SER A 56 18.07 -4.44 4.28
N THR A 57 19.04 -4.64 5.16
CA THR A 57 20.00 -3.60 5.52
C THR A 57 21.26 -3.78 4.69
N ALA A 58 22.01 -2.70 4.51
CA ALA A 58 23.39 -2.83 4.06
C ALA A 58 24.31 -3.48 5.14
N LYS A 59 23.81 -3.74 6.35
CA LYS A 59 24.58 -3.75 7.58
C LYS A 59 24.06 -4.77 8.63
N PHE A 60 24.23 -6.07 8.38
CA PHE A 60 24.25 -7.10 9.45
C PHE A 60 25.70 -7.47 9.82
N TRP A 61 26.66 -6.57 9.59
CA TRP A 61 28.08 -6.94 9.54
C TRP A 61 28.77 -6.88 10.91
N ASN A 62 28.16 -6.24 11.91
CA ASN A 62 28.71 -6.16 13.25
C ASN A 62 27.73 -6.60 14.35
N GLU A 63 28.30 -6.98 15.49
CA GLU A 63 27.58 -7.47 16.66
C GLU A 63 26.63 -6.43 17.28
N GLU A 64 26.87 -5.13 17.08
CA GLU A 64 25.99 -4.08 17.61
C GLU A 64 24.68 -3.96 16.83
N GLU A 65 24.73 -4.14 15.50
CA GLU A 65 23.55 -4.10 14.64
C GLU A 65 22.70 -5.37 14.77
N LYS A 66 23.36 -6.53 14.93
CA LYS A 66 22.64 -7.76 15.33
C LYS A 66 21.93 -7.53 16.66
N LYS A 67 22.63 -7.00 17.67
CA LYS A 67 22.01 -6.64 18.97
C LYS A 67 20.88 -5.64 18.81
N TRP A 68 20.95 -4.69 17.88
CA TRP A 68 19.85 -3.77 17.58
C TRP A 68 18.63 -4.53 17.06
N LEU A 69 18.80 -5.42 16.08
CA LEU A 69 17.70 -6.22 15.54
C LEU A 69 17.10 -7.18 16.57
N TYR A 70 17.93 -7.87 17.35
CA TYR A 70 17.47 -8.67 18.50
C TYR A 70 16.70 -7.82 19.51
N LYS A 71 17.13 -6.57 19.74
CA LYS A 71 16.50 -5.69 20.71
C LYS A 71 15.14 -5.19 20.23
N TRP A 72 15.05 -4.70 18.99
CA TRP A 72 13.90 -3.93 18.50
C TRP A 72 13.02 -4.69 17.50
N GLY A 73 13.51 -5.78 16.88
CA GLY A 73 12.88 -6.42 15.73
C GLY A 73 12.99 -5.56 14.46
N CYS A 74 12.27 -5.94 13.39
CA CYS A 74 12.16 -5.12 12.18
C CYS A 74 10.96 -4.18 12.30
N ASP A 75 11.16 -2.88 12.07
CA ASP A 75 10.04 -1.97 11.87
C ASP A 75 9.38 -2.23 10.50
N ASP A 76 8.07 -2.00 10.43
CA ASP A 76 7.32 -2.07 9.18
C ASP A 76 7.88 -1.09 8.15
N GLU A 77 8.25 0.12 8.57
CA GLU A 77 8.67 1.19 7.66
C GLU A 77 10.02 0.94 6.99
N ASP A 78 10.86 0.11 7.62
CA ASP A 78 12.20 -0.21 7.12
C ASP A 78 12.22 -1.43 6.18
N CYS A 79 11.09 -2.12 6.00
CA CYS A 79 10.99 -3.25 5.08
C CYS A 79 11.13 -2.80 3.63
N ASN A 80 11.95 -3.51 2.84
CA ASN A 80 12.14 -3.22 1.41
C ASN A 80 11.10 -3.91 0.54
N LEU A 81 10.66 -5.10 0.97
CA LEU A 81 9.52 -5.81 0.42
C LEU A 81 8.54 -6.06 1.57
N ARG A 82 7.27 -5.67 1.42
CA ARG A 82 6.29 -5.61 2.49
C ARG A 82 4.88 -5.83 1.97
N TYR A 83 4.18 -6.67 2.70
CA TYR A 83 2.80 -7.06 2.49
C TYR A 83 2.03 -6.99 3.80
N TYR A 84 0.71 -6.98 3.67
CA TYR A 84 -0.20 -6.86 4.78
C TYR A 84 -1.41 -7.79 4.58
N LEU A 85 -1.76 -8.55 5.62
CA LEU A 85 -2.94 -9.41 5.66
C LEU A 85 -3.76 -9.18 6.92
N GLU A 86 -5.06 -9.46 6.85
CA GLU A 86 -5.95 -9.56 8.01
C GLU A 86 -6.34 -11.00 8.26
N ILE A 87 -6.49 -11.35 9.54
CA ILE A 87 -6.94 -12.65 9.97
C ILE A 87 -8.10 -12.44 10.94
N LYS A 88 -9.31 -12.68 10.44
CA LYS A 88 -10.57 -12.59 11.19
C LYS A 88 -10.96 -13.96 11.74
N ASP A 89 -10.70 -15.01 10.98
CA ASP A 89 -11.04 -16.38 11.34
C ASP A 89 -9.95 -17.40 10.96
N ARG A 90 -10.30 -18.69 11.02
CA ARG A 90 -9.39 -19.82 10.80
C ARG A 90 -9.13 -20.09 9.32
N GLU A 91 -10.04 -19.68 8.43
CA GLU A 91 -9.83 -19.81 6.99
C GLU A 91 -8.79 -18.79 6.54
N ASP A 92 -8.94 -17.53 6.99
CA ASP A 92 -7.94 -16.48 6.77
C ASP A 92 -6.55 -16.88 7.29
N GLU A 93 -6.49 -17.57 8.44
CA GLU A 93 -5.22 -18.04 9.02
C GLU A 93 -4.51 -19.06 8.11
N LYS A 94 -5.25 -20.01 7.52
CA LYS A 94 -4.69 -21.00 6.58
C LYS A 94 -4.21 -20.34 5.30
N GLU A 95 -4.98 -19.37 4.79
CA GLU A 95 -4.59 -18.60 3.62
C GLU A 95 -3.30 -17.81 3.91
N ALA A 96 -3.26 -17.11 5.05
CA ALA A 96 -2.09 -16.36 5.49
C ALA A 96 -0.85 -17.24 5.60
N GLU A 97 -0.95 -18.42 6.22
CA GLU A 97 0.17 -19.38 6.27
C GLU A 97 0.69 -19.75 4.89
N THR A 98 -0.21 -20.03 3.94
CA THR A 98 0.12 -20.44 2.57
C THR A 98 0.90 -19.34 1.86
N VAL A 99 0.39 -18.11 1.88
CA VAL A 99 0.93 -16.98 1.11
C VAL A 99 2.22 -16.44 1.72
N ILE A 100 2.29 -16.37 3.05
CA ILE A 100 3.50 -15.98 3.78
C ILE A 100 4.61 -17.00 3.53
N SER A 101 4.29 -18.30 3.62
CA SER A 101 5.27 -19.36 3.35
C SER A 101 5.76 -19.33 1.91
N ALA A 102 4.87 -19.11 0.94
CA ALA A 102 5.24 -19.00 -0.47
C ALA A 102 6.21 -17.84 -0.71
N LEU A 103 5.96 -16.67 -0.09
CA LEU A 103 6.87 -15.53 -0.18
C LEU A 103 8.22 -15.83 0.47
N TYR A 104 8.23 -16.42 1.67
CA TYR A 104 9.44 -16.83 2.36
C TYR A 104 10.28 -17.74 1.46
N TRP A 105 9.70 -18.82 0.94
CA TRP A 105 10.43 -19.78 0.11
C TRP A 105 10.97 -19.16 -1.18
N LYS A 106 10.22 -18.21 -1.77
CA LYS A 106 10.65 -17.48 -2.97
C LYS A 106 11.89 -16.62 -2.74
N PHE A 107 11.98 -15.95 -1.58
CA PHE A 107 13.04 -14.98 -1.30
C PHE A 107 14.09 -15.48 -0.30
N ARG A 108 14.02 -16.75 0.16
CA ARG A 108 14.89 -17.29 1.21
C ARG A 108 16.39 -17.21 0.91
N GLN A 109 16.76 -17.14 -0.37
CA GLN A 109 18.13 -17.04 -0.85
C GLN A 109 18.39 -15.72 -1.59
N ALA A 110 17.39 -14.84 -1.66
CA ALA A 110 17.51 -13.60 -2.40
C ALA A 110 18.39 -12.61 -1.64
N ASP A 111 19.34 -12.03 -2.36
CA ASP A 111 20.12 -10.92 -1.84
C ASP A 111 19.34 -9.60 -1.90
N LYS A 112 19.99 -8.53 -1.40
CA LYS A 112 19.40 -7.20 -1.36
C LYS A 112 19.04 -6.67 -2.74
N GLU A 113 19.96 -6.82 -3.68
CA GLU A 113 19.84 -6.30 -5.03
C GLU A 113 18.69 -6.97 -5.78
N GLU A 114 18.52 -8.29 -5.60
CA GLU A 114 17.41 -9.07 -6.15
C GLU A 114 16.06 -8.60 -5.59
N VAL A 115 15.95 -8.40 -4.27
CA VAL A 115 14.73 -7.88 -3.63
C VAL A 115 14.39 -6.48 -4.14
N LEU A 116 15.37 -5.58 -4.20
CA LEU A 116 15.16 -4.21 -4.67
C LEU A 116 14.79 -4.16 -6.16
N LYS A 117 15.40 -5.02 -6.99
CA LYS A 117 15.04 -5.16 -8.40
C LYS A 117 13.60 -5.64 -8.55
N PHE A 118 13.20 -6.65 -7.80
CA PHE A 118 11.83 -7.17 -7.80
C PHE A 118 10.81 -6.09 -7.42
N VAL A 119 11.07 -5.32 -6.36
CA VAL A 119 10.20 -4.19 -5.93
C VAL A 119 10.09 -3.14 -7.03
N LYS A 120 11.22 -2.77 -7.65
CA LYS A 120 11.26 -1.79 -8.74
C LYS A 120 10.45 -2.25 -9.95
N GLU A 121 10.57 -3.52 -10.33
CA GLU A 121 9.81 -4.11 -11.43
C GLU A 121 8.30 -4.12 -11.13
N ARG A 122 7.91 -4.52 -9.93
CA ARG A 122 6.50 -4.48 -9.49
C ARG A 122 5.90 -3.07 -9.51
N ARG A 123 6.63 -2.08 -8.99
CA ARG A 123 6.20 -0.67 -9.03
C ARG A 123 6.03 -0.19 -10.47
N LYS A 124 6.97 -0.54 -11.36
CA LYS A 124 6.90 -0.19 -12.77
C LYS A 124 5.67 -0.82 -13.44
N GLU A 125 5.39 -2.08 -13.14
CA GLU A 125 4.24 -2.79 -13.69
C GLU A 125 2.92 -2.17 -13.25
N PHE A 126 2.77 -1.87 -11.95
CA PHE A 126 1.60 -1.17 -11.40
C PHE A 126 1.31 0.14 -12.15
N LEU A 127 2.33 0.99 -12.32
CA LEU A 127 2.19 2.27 -13.04
C LEU A 127 1.89 2.04 -14.54
N ASN A 128 2.42 0.97 -15.14
CA ASN A 128 2.17 0.65 -16.54
C ASN A 128 0.74 0.18 -16.79
N VAL A 129 0.12 -0.55 -15.87
CA VAL A 129 -1.31 -0.95 -15.97
C VAL A 129 -2.18 0.30 -16.04
N ILE A 130 -2.03 1.22 -15.09
CA ILE A 130 -2.78 2.49 -15.06
C ILE A 130 -2.52 3.30 -16.34
N THR A 131 -1.25 3.41 -16.75
CA THR A 131 -0.89 4.13 -17.98
C THR A 131 -1.52 3.50 -19.22
N GLY A 132 -1.61 2.16 -19.28
CA GLY A 132 -2.24 1.45 -20.40
C GLY A 132 -3.72 1.79 -20.57
N ILE A 133 -4.43 2.03 -19.47
CA ILE A 133 -5.84 2.41 -19.47
C ILE A 133 -6.00 3.90 -19.80
N LEU A 134 -5.23 4.77 -19.14
CA LEU A 134 -5.44 6.22 -19.20
C LEU A 134 -4.88 6.87 -20.47
N LYS A 135 -3.78 6.36 -21.03
CA LYS A 135 -3.12 6.95 -22.19
C LYS A 135 -4.03 7.00 -23.44
N PRO A 136 -4.77 5.93 -23.81
CA PRO A 136 -5.74 6.00 -24.92
C PRO A 136 -6.85 7.04 -24.72
N LEU A 137 -7.19 7.37 -23.46
CA LEU A 137 -8.22 8.36 -23.11
C LEU A 137 -7.69 9.82 -23.13
N GLY A 138 -6.42 10.01 -23.47
CA GLY A 138 -5.79 11.33 -23.60
C GLY A 138 -5.15 11.88 -22.33
N TYR A 139 -5.05 11.09 -21.26
CA TYR A 139 -4.33 11.50 -20.05
C TYR A 139 -2.82 11.55 -20.31
N ARG A 140 -2.18 12.61 -19.81
CA ARG A 140 -0.74 12.82 -19.85
C ARG A 140 -0.12 12.40 -18.52
N LYS A 141 1.01 11.70 -18.58
CA LYS A 141 1.74 11.21 -17.40
C LYS A 141 2.90 12.13 -17.03
N LYS A 142 3.03 12.47 -15.74
CA LYS A 142 4.20 13.14 -15.15
C LYS A 142 4.53 12.47 -13.82
N GLY A 143 5.66 11.77 -13.75
CA GLY A 143 6.02 10.97 -12.56
C GLY A 143 4.96 9.91 -12.27
N ASN A 144 4.37 9.94 -11.07
CA ASN A 144 3.30 9.05 -10.63
C ASN A 144 1.89 9.64 -10.80
N ASN A 145 1.76 10.74 -11.54
CA ASN A 145 0.49 11.43 -11.78
C ASN A 145 0.09 11.28 -13.26
N TRP A 146 -1.21 11.13 -13.50
CA TRP A 146 -1.85 11.23 -14.81
C TRP A 146 -2.91 12.32 -14.74
N HIS A 147 -2.96 13.19 -15.74
CA HIS A 147 -3.97 14.25 -15.76
C HIS A 147 -4.44 14.54 -17.18
N LYS A 148 -5.63 15.12 -17.27
CA LYS A 148 -6.23 15.62 -18.49
C LYS A 148 -7.01 16.88 -18.16
N GLU A 149 -6.86 17.90 -18.98
CA GLU A 149 -7.68 19.12 -18.87
C GLU A 149 -8.91 18.97 -19.77
N THR A 150 -10.09 19.24 -19.20
CA THR A 150 -11.37 19.28 -19.92
C THR A 150 -11.53 20.60 -20.67
N LYS A 151 -12.58 20.71 -21.50
CA LYS A 151 -12.89 21.96 -22.21
C LYS A 151 -13.24 23.11 -21.25
N ASP A 152 -13.81 22.78 -20.10
CA ASP A 152 -14.27 23.75 -19.09
C ASP A 152 -13.17 24.17 -18.11
N LYS A 153 -11.90 23.93 -18.46
CA LYS A 153 -10.74 24.24 -17.61
C LYS A 153 -10.81 23.53 -16.26
N ILE A 154 -11.24 22.27 -16.27
CA ILE A 154 -11.16 21.37 -15.12
C ILE A 154 -10.05 20.35 -15.42
N VAL A 155 -9.12 20.16 -14.49
CA VAL A 155 -8.14 19.09 -14.54
C VAL A 155 -8.73 17.88 -13.82
N VAL A 156 -8.90 16.78 -14.55
CA VAL A 156 -9.16 15.45 -13.97
C VAL A 156 -7.84 14.71 -13.85
N TYR A 157 -7.62 14.01 -12.74
CA TYR A 157 -6.34 13.39 -12.45
C TYR A 157 -6.43 12.06 -11.73
N PHE A 158 -5.36 11.28 -11.87
CA PHE A 158 -5.00 10.15 -11.05
C PHE A 158 -3.62 10.38 -10.45
N TRP A 159 -3.41 9.96 -9.21
CA TRP A 159 -2.11 10.03 -8.56
C TRP A 159 -1.82 8.75 -7.78
N ALA A 160 -0.67 8.15 -8.06
CA ALA A 160 -0.15 7.01 -7.33
C ALA A 160 0.82 7.46 -6.22
N ASP A 161 0.35 7.52 -4.98
CA ASP A 161 1.12 7.94 -3.81
C ASP A 161 1.67 6.75 -3.01
N LYS A 162 2.80 6.92 -2.32
CA LYS A 162 3.47 5.83 -1.61
C LYS A 162 2.58 5.27 -0.50
N ASN A 163 2.40 3.96 -0.46
CA ASN A 163 1.68 3.31 0.62
C ASN A 163 2.61 3.09 1.84
N PRO A 164 2.23 3.51 3.06
CA PRO A 164 3.03 3.29 4.26
C PRO A 164 2.90 1.86 4.80
N TYR A 165 2.04 1.00 4.24
CA TYR A 165 1.81 -0.38 4.68
C TYR A 165 2.21 -1.46 3.66
N CYS A 166 2.58 -1.09 2.43
CA CYS A 166 3.17 -2.00 1.44
C CYS A 166 4.14 -1.26 0.51
N ASP A 167 4.81 -1.94 -0.43
CA ASP A 167 5.76 -1.24 -1.32
C ASP A 167 5.14 -0.62 -2.56
N LEU A 168 3.84 -0.81 -2.77
CA LEU A 168 3.13 -0.23 -3.89
C LEU A 168 2.51 1.11 -3.51
N TYR A 169 1.53 1.53 -4.31
CA TYR A 169 0.94 2.85 -4.21
C TYR A 169 -0.52 2.78 -3.80
N TYR A 170 -0.99 3.81 -3.10
CA TYR A 170 -2.41 4.16 -3.14
C TYR A 170 -2.71 4.84 -4.47
N LEU A 171 -3.91 4.59 -5.01
CA LEU A 171 -4.39 5.30 -6.18
C LEU A 171 -5.47 6.30 -5.76
N VAL A 172 -5.17 7.58 -5.97
CA VAL A 172 -6.09 8.70 -5.79
C VAL A 172 -6.61 9.11 -7.16
N ALA A 173 -7.88 9.49 -7.23
CA ALA A 173 -8.51 10.05 -8.43
C ALA A 173 -9.31 11.28 -8.03
N GLY A 174 -9.32 12.32 -8.86
CA GLY A 174 -10.04 13.55 -8.52
C GLY A 174 -10.13 14.54 -9.68
N ALA A 175 -10.73 15.69 -9.39
CA ALA A 175 -10.88 16.78 -10.35
C ALA A 175 -10.72 18.13 -9.65
N TYR A 176 -10.13 19.12 -10.31
CA TYR A 176 -10.03 20.48 -9.78
C TYR A 176 -9.99 21.52 -10.90
N PRO A 177 -10.36 22.79 -10.66
CA PRO A 177 -10.24 23.84 -11.67
C PRO A 177 -8.78 24.12 -12.03
N SER A 178 -8.46 24.22 -13.32
CA SER A 178 -7.12 24.56 -13.84
C SER A 178 -6.62 25.88 -13.23
N GLY A 179 -5.34 25.91 -12.82
CA GLY A 179 -4.77 27.04 -12.09
C GLY A 179 -4.91 26.95 -10.57
N MET A 180 -5.51 25.88 -10.03
CA MET A 180 -5.60 25.61 -8.59
C MET A 180 -4.68 24.46 -8.13
N GLU A 181 -3.65 24.12 -8.92
CA GLU A 181 -2.74 23.00 -8.66
C GLU A 181 -2.07 23.10 -7.28
N ASP A 182 -1.65 24.31 -6.89
CA ASP A 182 -0.87 24.57 -5.66
C ASP A 182 -1.74 24.73 -4.40
N ARG A 183 -3.07 24.62 -4.52
CA ARG A 183 -3.98 24.61 -3.36
C ARG A 183 -4.34 23.18 -2.95
N VAL A 184 -4.06 22.20 -3.79
CA VAL A 184 -4.27 20.78 -3.51
C VAL A 184 -3.14 20.28 -2.59
N LEU A 185 -3.37 20.14 -1.28
CA LEU A 185 -2.43 19.43 -0.39
C LEU A 185 -3.06 18.19 0.27
N LEU A 186 -2.39 17.05 0.06
CA LEU A 186 -2.73 15.72 0.56
C LEU A 186 -1.77 15.37 1.71
N ASN A 187 -2.32 15.01 2.87
CA ASN A 187 -1.59 14.63 4.11
C ASN A 187 -0.77 15.74 4.79
N GLY A 188 -1.36 16.90 5.12
CA GLY A 188 -0.65 17.76 6.07
C GLY A 188 -1.23 19.13 6.31
N GLU A 189 -0.99 20.09 5.42
CA GLU A 189 -1.35 21.49 5.67
C GLU A 189 -1.71 22.26 4.38
N ARG A 190 -2.95 22.80 4.33
CA ARG A 190 -3.60 23.87 3.50
C ARG A 190 -3.37 23.92 1.95
N ILE A 191 -4.40 24.02 1.07
CA ILE A 191 -5.53 24.99 1.09
C ILE A 191 -6.82 24.52 0.39
N GLU A 192 -7.93 24.67 1.12
CA GLU A 192 -9.29 25.05 0.68
C GLU A 192 -9.60 25.07 -0.83
N ASN A 193 -10.58 24.22 -1.19
CA ASN A 193 -11.37 24.20 -2.44
C ASN A 193 -10.89 23.26 -3.55
N VAL A 194 -10.60 22.01 -3.21
CA VAL A 194 -10.43 20.94 -4.20
C VAL A 194 -11.50 19.87 -4.00
N LEU A 195 -12.12 19.52 -5.12
CA LEU A 195 -12.92 18.33 -5.27
C LEU A 195 -12.06 17.09 -5.13
N GLU A 196 -11.87 16.66 -3.90
CA GLU A 196 -11.52 15.29 -3.65
C GLU A 196 -12.83 14.51 -3.61
N GLY A 197 -13.12 13.83 -4.72
CA GLY A 197 -13.65 12.48 -4.58
C GLY A 197 -12.56 11.66 -3.90
N LYS A 198 -12.35 11.86 -2.59
CA LYS A 198 -11.68 10.82 -1.82
C LYS A 198 -12.53 9.60 -2.07
N PHE A 199 -11.95 8.60 -2.72
CA PHE A 199 -12.25 7.26 -2.28
C PHE A 199 -11.71 7.21 -0.86
N ASP A 200 -12.52 7.71 0.06
CA ASP A 200 -12.31 7.51 1.47
C ASP A 200 -12.85 6.11 1.74
N TRP A 201 -11.91 5.16 1.75
CA TRP A 201 -12.18 3.76 2.05
C TRP A 201 -12.69 3.56 3.47
N GLU A 202 -12.85 4.63 4.26
CA GLU A 202 -13.35 4.63 5.64
C GLU A 202 -14.74 4.00 5.84
N ASN A 203 -15.59 3.93 4.81
CA ASN A 203 -16.99 3.50 4.99
C ASN A 203 -17.38 2.13 4.43
N ASN A 204 -16.43 1.30 3.97
CA ASN A 204 -16.71 -0.11 3.74
C ASN A 204 -15.54 -0.95 4.27
N ALA A 205 -15.72 -1.44 5.50
CA ALA A 205 -15.04 -2.58 6.10
C ALA A 205 -13.61 -2.82 5.62
N THR A 206 -12.59 -2.39 6.38
CA THR A 206 -11.26 -3.03 6.37
C THR A 206 -10.83 -3.54 4.99
N ALA A 207 -10.54 -2.66 4.03
CA ALA A 207 -9.65 -3.06 2.94
C ALA A 207 -8.22 -2.79 3.41
N LYS A 208 -7.87 -3.47 4.49
CA LYS A 208 -6.49 -3.70 4.87
C LYS A 208 -6.02 -4.86 4.00
N GLU A 209 -6.04 -4.62 2.71
CA GLU A 209 -5.38 -5.49 1.75
C GLU A 209 -4.33 -4.61 1.10
N SER A 210 -3.09 -4.80 1.54
CA SER A 210 -1.96 -4.40 0.72
C SER A 210 -2.20 -4.93 -0.69
N TYR A 211 -2.02 -4.08 -1.70
CA TYR A 211 -1.98 -4.56 -3.07
C TYR A 211 -0.79 -5.51 -3.19
N ASP A 212 -1.04 -6.81 -3.14
CA ASP A 212 -0.06 -7.84 -3.44
C ASP A 212 -0.44 -8.52 -4.76
N TRP A 213 0.41 -8.38 -5.78
CA TRP A 213 0.33 -9.11 -7.05
C TRP A 213 0.23 -10.64 -6.87
N GLN A 214 0.66 -11.21 -5.73
CA GLN A 214 0.49 -12.63 -5.45
C GLN A 214 -0.93 -13.00 -4.96
N LEU A 215 -1.74 -12.02 -4.56
CA LEU A 215 -3.07 -12.23 -3.95
C LEU A 215 -4.21 -11.47 -4.65
N GLN A 216 -3.93 -10.34 -5.29
CA GLN A 216 -4.89 -9.54 -6.05
C GLN A 216 -4.52 -9.54 -7.54
N SER A 217 -5.49 -9.84 -8.38
CA SER A 217 -5.30 -9.90 -9.83
C SER A 217 -5.10 -8.49 -10.40
N LYS A 218 -4.28 -8.40 -11.46
CA LYS A 218 -4.17 -7.22 -12.34
C LYS A 218 -5.55 -6.69 -12.78
N GLU A 219 -6.52 -7.58 -12.92
CA GLU A 219 -7.92 -7.29 -13.22
C GLU A 219 -8.58 -6.41 -12.15
N ARG A 220 -8.27 -6.59 -10.86
CA ARG A 220 -8.79 -5.71 -9.80
C ARG A 220 -8.33 -4.27 -9.96
N LEU A 221 -7.05 -4.03 -10.25
CA LEU A 221 -6.54 -2.66 -10.52
C LEU A 221 -7.19 -2.06 -11.77
N VAL A 222 -7.36 -2.86 -12.82
CA VAL A 222 -8.10 -2.43 -14.03
C VAL A 222 -9.51 -1.99 -13.64
N ASN A 223 -10.26 -2.86 -12.95
CA ASN A 223 -11.63 -2.58 -12.51
C ASN A 223 -11.71 -1.33 -11.61
N MET A 224 -10.71 -1.10 -10.74
CA MET A 224 -10.64 0.09 -9.90
C MET A 224 -10.46 1.37 -10.72
N VAL A 225 -9.51 1.37 -11.66
CA VAL A 225 -9.27 2.52 -12.55
C VAL A 225 -10.51 2.79 -13.41
N GLU A 226 -11.10 1.74 -14.00
CA GLU A 226 -12.31 1.85 -14.82
C GLU A 226 -13.52 2.34 -14.02
N THR A 227 -13.68 1.88 -12.77
CA THR A 227 -14.75 2.37 -11.88
C THR A 227 -14.56 3.85 -11.58
N ALA A 228 -13.34 4.28 -11.22
CA ALA A 228 -13.04 5.68 -10.96
C ALA A 228 -13.32 6.56 -12.19
N LEU A 229 -12.92 6.11 -13.38
CA LEU A 229 -13.24 6.77 -14.64
C LEU A 229 -14.75 6.88 -14.86
N ASN A 230 -15.44 5.74 -14.91
CA ASN A 230 -16.84 5.67 -15.36
C ASN A 230 -17.82 6.33 -14.39
N LYS A 231 -17.60 6.18 -13.08
CA LYS A 231 -18.52 6.76 -12.08
C LYS A 231 -18.25 8.22 -11.79
N TYR A 232 -17.01 8.69 -11.90
CA TYR A 232 -16.63 9.99 -11.33
C TYR A 232 -16.01 10.93 -12.35
N LEU A 233 -14.99 10.49 -13.09
CA LEU A 233 -14.22 11.41 -13.92
C LEU A 233 -14.83 11.65 -15.31
N LEU A 234 -15.33 10.61 -16.00
CA LEU A 234 -15.98 10.78 -17.29
C LEU A 234 -17.23 11.69 -17.21
N PRO A 235 -18.09 11.57 -16.18
CA PRO A 235 -19.18 12.54 -16.00
C PRO A 235 -18.68 13.99 -15.85
N VAL A 236 -17.54 14.22 -15.19
CA VAL A 236 -16.91 15.55 -15.08
C VAL A 236 -16.31 15.99 -16.41
N GLU A 237 -15.75 15.09 -17.20
CA GLU A 237 -15.28 15.37 -18.55
C GLU A 237 -16.44 15.76 -19.50
N GLU A 238 -17.64 15.19 -19.29
CA GLU A 238 -18.82 15.39 -20.13
C GLU A 238 -19.64 16.62 -19.75
N LYS A 239 -19.96 16.80 -18.46
CA LYS A 239 -20.83 17.90 -17.97
C LYS A 239 -20.08 19.01 -17.26
N GLY A 240 -18.76 18.89 -17.12
CA GLY A 240 -17.90 19.93 -16.55
C GLY A 240 -18.34 20.38 -15.16
N TRP A 241 -18.59 21.68 -15.03
CA TRP A 241 -18.97 22.32 -13.77
C TRP A 241 -20.31 21.85 -13.19
N GLU A 242 -21.24 21.37 -14.03
CA GLU A 242 -22.53 20.87 -13.55
C GLU A 242 -22.33 19.57 -12.77
N GLN A 243 -21.60 18.61 -13.36
CA GLN A 243 -21.27 17.38 -12.66
C GLN A 243 -20.43 17.64 -11.43
N LEU A 244 -19.47 18.58 -11.53
CA LEU A 244 -18.66 18.99 -10.40
C LEU A 244 -19.59 19.35 -9.23
N LYS A 245 -20.56 20.26 -9.43
CA LYS A 245 -21.54 20.70 -8.41
C LYS A 245 -22.40 19.58 -7.79
N GLU A 246 -22.69 18.53 -8.55
CA GLU A 246 -23.50 17.39 -8.11
C GLU A 246 -22.73 16.34 -7.30
N MET A 247 -21.41 16.27 -7.47
CA MET A 247 -20.58 15.50 -6.53
C MET A 247 -20.73 16.16 -5.15
N ASN A 248 -20.73 15.42 -4.04
CA ASN A 248 -20.93 16.03 -2.72
C ASN A 248 -19.77 16.98 -2.39
N LEU A 249 -19.95 18.24 -2.77
CA LEU A 249 -18.92 19.26 -2.77
C LEU A 249 -18.89 19.97 -1.44
N TRP A 250 -17.82 19.74 -0.71
CA TRP A 250 -17.52 20.56 0.44
C TRP A 250 -16.79 21.82 -0.02
N PHE A 251 -17.58 22.87 -0.25
CA PHE A 251 -17.08 24.24 -0.41
C PHE A 251 -17.01 24.90 0.97
N ARG A 252 -15.95 25.66 1.25
CA ARG A 252 -15.95 26.58 2.39
C ARG A 252 -16.70 27.84 1.98
N GLY A 253 -17.74 28.20 2.72
CA GLY A 253 -18.30 29.55 2.67
C GLY A 253 -17.28 30.56 3.20
N ASP A 254 -17.36 31.79 2.68
CA ASP A 254 -16.50 32.94 2.97
C ASP A 254 -16.17 33.15 4.46
#